data_AF-A0A7J5F0M1-F1
#
_entry.id   AF-A0A7J5F0M1-F1
#
_cell.length_a   1.000
_cell.length_b   1.000
_cell.length_c   1.000
_cell.angle_alpha   90.00
_cell.angle_beta   90.00
_cell.angle_gamma   90.00
#
_symmetry.space_group_name_H-M   'P 1'
#
loop_
_entity.id
_entity.type
_entity.pdbx_description
1 polymer ?
#
loop_
_entity_poly.entity_id
_entity_poly.type
_entity_poly.pdbx_seq_one_letter_code
_entity_poly.pdbx_strand_id
1 'polypeptide(L)'
;CGVRCGISELTYDHVIPRAKGGKTTWENIVTCCYPCNGKKGNRTPSEAKMALRTQPVRPHWVPAVTIRVSTRSVPDAWRDYLYWTGEIESDEASAAS
;
A
#
# COMPACT_ATOMS: atom_id res chain seq x y z
N CYS A 1 -17.80 -1.83 6.53
CA CYS A 1 -18.98 -1.21 7.17
C CYS A 1 -19.21 0.25 6.75
N GLY A 2 -18.17 1.00 6.35
CA GLY A 2 -18.33 2.42 6.01
C GLY A 2 -18.22 3.38 7.19
N VAL A 3 -17.99 2.85 8.39
CA VAL A 3 -17.60 3.60 9.59
C VAL A 3 -16.17 4.10 9.42
N ARG A 4 -15.89 5.32 9.86
CA ARG A 4 -14.52 5.85 9.95
C ARG A 4 -13.86 5.25 11.19
N CYS A 5 -12.70 4.63 11.01
CA CYS A 5 -11.93 4.01 12.08
C CYS A 5 -10.54 4.66 12.14
N GLY A 6 -9.90 4.58 13.31
CA GLY A 6 -8.49 4.94 13.45
C GLY A 6 -7.58 3.97 12.68
N ILE A 7 -6.36 4.40 12.33
CA ILE A 7 -5.40 3.56 11.59
C ILE A 7 -5.14 2.22 12.32
N SER A 8 -5.06 2.24 13.64
CA SER A 8 -4.85 1.06 14.49
C SER A 8 -6.02 0.07 14.50
N GLU A 9 -7.17 0.42 13.94
CA GLU A 9 -8.37 -0.41 13.88
C GLU A 9 -8.65 -0.93 12.45
N LEU A 10 -7.82 -0.52 11.50
CA LEU A 10 -7.94 -0.85 10.09
C LEU A 10 -6.91 -1.92 9.70
N THR A 11 -7.35 -2.79 8.80
CA THR A 11 -6.52 -3.77 8.12
C THR A 11 -6.74 -3.62 6.61
N TYR A 12 -5.87 -4.25 5.82
CA TYR A 12 -6.26 -4.63 4.47
C TYR A 12 -6.96 -6.00 4.52
N ASP A 13 -7.91 -6.22 3.62
CA ASP A 13 -8.61 -7.50 3.42
C ASP A 13 -8.63 -7.84 1.93
N HIS A 14 -8.55 -9.13 1.61
CA HIS A 14 -8.59 -9.62 0.24
C HIS A 14 -10.03 -9.92 -0.18
N VAL A 15 -10.52 -9.29 -1.25
CA VAL A 15 -11.85 -9.54 -1.82
C VAL A 15 -12.03 -11.02 -2.17
N ILE A 16 -11.07 -11.60 -2.89
CA ILE A 16 -10.90 -13.04 -3.02
C ILE A 16 -9.91 -13.47 -1.94
N PRO A 17 -10.29 -14.29 -0.95
CA PRO A 17 -9.40 -14.73 0.12
C PRO A 17 -8.18 -15.47 -0.39
N ARG A 18 -7.04 -15.35 0.31
CA ARG A 18 -5.81 -16.11 -0.02
C ARG A 18 -6.04 -17.62 -0.04
N ALA A 19 -6.87 -18.15 0.87
CA ALA A 19 -7.25 -19.56 0.91
C ALA A 19 -7.96 -20.04 -0.37
N LYS A 20 -8.48 -19.11 -1.18
CA LYS A 20 -9.10 -19.37 -2.49
C LYS A 20 -8.23 -18.90 -3.66
N GLY A 21 -6.93 -18.68 -3.43
CA GLY A 21 -5.98 -18.26 -4.45
C GLY A 21 -5.96 -16.75 -4.74
N GLY A 22 -6.63 -15.93 -3.94
CA GLY A 22 -6.61 -14.49 -4.11
C GLY A 22 -5.22 -13.89 -3.93
N LYS A 23 -4.81 -13.02 -4.87
CA LYS A 23 -3.50 -12.38 -4.89
C LYS A 23 -3.52 -11.05 -4.14
N THR A 24 -2.36 -10.61 -3.63
CA THR A 24 -2.21 -9.26 -3.07
C THR A 24 -1.98 -8.29 -4.23
N THR A 25 -3.06 -7.78 -4.81
CA THR A 25 -3.04 -6.79 -5.89
C THR A 25 -4.01 -5.66 -5.59
N TRP A 26 -3.81 -4.49 -6.20
CA TRP A 26 -4.67 -3.32 -6.02
C TRP A 26 -6.14 -3.61 -6.28
N GLU A 27 -6.43 -4.51 -7.22
CA GLU A 27 -7.75 -4.92 -7.67
C GLU A 27 -8.37 -6.00 -6.77
N ASN A 28 -7.66 -6.44 -5.73
CA ASN A 28 -8.14 -7.47 -4.81
C ASN A 28 -8.01 -7.08 -3.33
N ILE A 29 -7.42 -5.92 -3.01
CA ILE A 29 -7.27 -5.47 -1.61
C ILE A 29 -8.17 -4.27 -1.32
N VAL A 30 -8.83 -4.30 -0.17
CA VAL A 30 -9.65 -3.20 0.33
C VAL A 30 -9.29 -2.88 1.78
N THR A 31 -9.50 -1.63 2.20
CA THR A 31 -9.42 -1.25 3.61
C THR A 31 -10.65 -1.78 4.36
N CYS A 32 -10.43 -2.44 5.49
CA CYS A 32 -11.47 -3.08 6.28
C CYS A 32 -11.18 -2.92 7.78
N CYS A 33 -12.18 -2.76 8.63
CA CYS A 33 -11.96 -2.79 10.08
C CYS A 33 -11.86 -4.24 10.58
N TYR A 34 -11.17 -4.48 11.71
CA TYR A 34 -11.01 -5.84 12.27
C TYR A 34 -12.32 -6.63 12.41
N PRO A 35 -13.43 -6.09 12.94
CA PRO A 35 -14.68 -6.85 13.05
C PRO A 35 -15.26 -7.26 11.71
N CYS A 36 -15.20 -6.39 10.69
CA CYS A 36 -15.67 -6.73 9.35
C CYS A 36 -14.76 -7.78 8.70
N ASN A 37 -13.44 -7.63 8.83
CA ASN A 37 -12.47 -8.56 8.27
C ASN A 37 -12.64 -9.96 8.89
N GLY A 38 -12.74 -10.05 10.23
CA GLY A 38 -13.03 -11.29 10.94
C GLY A 38 -14.39 -11.89 10.56
N LYS A 39 -15.43 -11.07 10.45
CA LYS A 39 -16.76 -11.52 9.99
C LYS A 39 -16.69 -12.11 8.58
N LYS A 40 -15.94 -11.52 7.64
CA LYS A 40 -15.78 -12.08 6.29
C LYS A 40 -14.98 -13.38 6.33
N GLY A 41 -13.80 -13.38 6.96
CA GLY A 41 -12.91 -14.52 7.03
C GLY A 41 -12.47 -15.02 5.64
N ASN A 42 -12.38 -16.34 5.48
CA ASN A 42 -11.99 -17.00 4.21
C ASN A 42 -13.12 -17.07 3.16
N ARG A 43 -14.11 -16.18 3.25
CA ARG A 43 -15.23 -16.08 2.31
C ARG A 43 -15.08 -14.89 1.39
N THR A 44 -15.66 -14.96 0.20
CA THR A 44 -15.86 -13.79 -0.66
C THR A 44 -16.91 -12.85 -0.05
N PRO A 45 -16.95 -11.56 -0.44
CA PRO A 45 -17.99 -10.64 0.00
C PRO A 45 -19.42 -11.20 -0.24
N SER A 46 -19.64 -11.85 -1.38
CA SER A 46 -20.92 -12.49 -1.71
C SER A 46 -21.27 -13.62 -0.73
N GLU A 47 -20.34 -14.53 -0.46
CA GLU A 47 -20.52 -15.64 0.49
C GLU A 47 -20.72 -15.16 1.94
N ALA A 48 -20.08 -14.06 2.33
CA ALA A 48 -20.24 -13.43 3.63
C ALA A 48 -21.50 -12.55 3.73
N LYS A 49 -22.24 -12.35 2.62
CA LYS A 49 -23.35 -11.39 2.49
C LYS A 49 -22.93 -9.97 2.90
N MET A 50 -21.74 -9.57 2.48
CA MET A 50 -21.14 -8.27 2.74
C MET A 50 -20.87 -7.59 1.41
N ALA A 51 -21.62 -6.54 1.07
CA ALA A 51 -21.36 -5.80 -0.15
C ALA A 51 -20.10 -4.92 -0.01
N LEU A 52 -19.28 -4.88 -1.05
CA LEU A 52 -18.21 -3.89 -1.16
C LEU A 52 -18.84 -2.50 -1.37
N ARG A 53 -18.33 -1.49 -0.67
CA ARG A 53 -18.77 -0.09 -0.87
C ARG A 53 -18.10 0.57 -2.06
N THR A 54 -16.88 0.16 -2.37
CA THR A 54 -16.06 0.67 -3.46
C THR A 54 -15.34 -0.51 -4.09
N GLN A 55 -15.25 -0.54 -5.40
CA GLN A 55 -14.45 -1.55 -6.08
C GLN A 55 -12.95 -1.24 -5.91
N PRO A 56 -12.13 -2.22 -5.52
CA PRO A 56 -10.68 -2.07 -5.48
C PRO A 56 -10.15 -1.84 -6.89
N VAL A 57 -9.43 -0.73 -7.09
CA VAL A 57 -8.81 -0.38 -8.37
C VAL A 57 -7.41 0.14 -8.11
N ARG A 58 -6.51 -0.06 -9.07
CA ARG A 58 -5.19 0.55 -9.05
C ARG A 58 -5.32 2.07 -9.16
N PRO A 59 -4.70 2.86 -8.27
CA PRO A 59 -4.66 4.30 -8.44
C PRO A 59 -3.89 4.65 -9.71
N HIS A 60 -4.40 5.63 -10.45
CA HIS A 60 -3.77 6.12 -11.69
C HIS A 60 -2.57 7.06 -11.40
N TRP A 61 -2.44 7.49 -10.15
CA TRP A 61 -1.34 8.31 -9.66
C TRP A 61 -0.43 7.45 -8.79
N VAL A 62 0.87 7.71 -8.84
CA VAL A 62 1.84 7.09 -7.93
C VAL A 62 1.70 7.79 -6.58
N PRO A 63 1.42 7.08 -5.46
CA PRO A 63 1.53 7.67 -4.15
C PRO A 63 3.01 7.90 -3.85
N ALA A 64 3.52 9.05 -4.28
CA ALA A 64 4.82 9.54 -3.89
C ALA A 64 4.80 9.80 -2.38
N VAL A 65 5.22 8.81 -1.60
CA VAL A 65 5.50 9.01 -0.19
C VAL A 65 6.78 9.83 -0.11
N THR A 66 6.63 11.15 0.05
CA THR A 66 7.77 12.01 0.36
C THR A 66 8.09 11.85 1.84
N ILE A 67 9.07 11.00 2.16
CA ILE A 67 9.62 10.93 3.51
C ILE A 67 10.52 12.15 3.70
N ARG A 68 10.02 13.18 4.39
CA ARG A 68 10.84 14.33 4.79
C ARG A 68 11.64 13.96 6.03
N VAL A 69 12.86 13.49 5.84
CA VAL A 69 13.80 13.26 6.93
C VAL A 69 14.46 14.59 7.30
N SER A 70 14.24 15.06 8.53
CA SER A 70 14.92 16.25 9.05
C SER A 70 16.34 15.88 9.50
N THR A 71 17.35 16.62 9.04
CA THR A 71 18.76 16.43 9.42
C THR A 71 19.02 16.68 10.92
N ARG A 72 18.09 17.29 11.65
CA ARG A 72 18.22 17.51 13.11
C ARG A 72 17.96 16.25 13.95
N SER A 73 17.28 15.26 13.37
CA SER A 73 16.85 14.03 14.07
C SER A 73 17.53 12.76 13.55
N VAL A 74 18.50 12.91 12.64
CA VAL A 74 19.26 11.79 12.07
C VAL A 74 20.58 11.65 12.83
N PRO A 75 20.89 10.47 13.39
CA PRO A 75 22.21 10.21 13.97
C PRO A 75 23.32 10.43 12.94
N ASP A 76 24.44 11.03 13.32
CA ASP A 76 25.49 11.43 12.36
C ASP A 76 26.00 10.26 11.49
N ALA A 77 26.03 9.04 12.03
CA ALA A 77 26.44 7.83 11.30
C ALA A 77 25.52 7.46 10.10
N TRP A 78 24.30 8.01 10.02
CA TRP A 78 23.35 7.72 8.94
C TRP A 78 23.36 8.78 7.84
N ARG A 79 24.08 9.90 8.02
CA ARG A 79 24.14 10.99 7.02
C ARG A 79 24.68 10.49 5.67
N ASP A 80 25.68 9.63 5.71
CA ASP A 80 26.34 9.06 4.54
C ASP A 80 25.46 8.05 3.79
N TYR A 81 24.28 7.70 4.28
CA TYR A 81 23.36 6.78 3.58
C TYR A 81 22.13 7.51 3.00
N LEU A 82 21.95 8.80 3.30
CA LEU A 82 20.78 9.59 2.90
C LEU A 82 21.04 10.56 1.73
N TYR A 83 22.26 10.59 1.19
CA TYR A 83 22.65 11.56 0.14
C TYR A 83 22.09 11.23 -1.25
N TRP A 84 21.56 10.03 -1.48
CA TRP A 84 21.02 9.65 -2.78
C TRP A 84 19.53 9.96 -2.87
N THR A 85 19.22 11.22 -3.17
CA THR A 85 17.89 11.70 -3.62
C THR A 85 18.01 12.40 -4.98
N GLY A 86 18.87 11.89 -5.86
CA GLY A 86 19.09 12.40 -7.21
C GLY A 86 18.87 11.32 -8.26
N GLU A 87 18.22 11.69 -9.36
CA GLU A 87 17.95 10.84 -10.53
C GLU A 87 19.22 10.10 -11.01
N ILE A 88 19.04 8.85 -11.40
CA ILE A 88 20.07 8.11 -12.15
C ILE A 88 20.12 8.73 -13.54
N GLU A 89 21.14 9.53 -13.84
CA GLU A 89 21.46 9.85 -15.24
C GLU A 89 21.64 8.53 -15.98
N SER A 90 20.82 8.30 -17.01
CA SER A 90 20.97 7.16 -17.90
C SER A 90 22.24 7.33 -18.72
N ASP A 91 23.09 6.30 -18.75
CA ASP A 91 24.34 6.21 -19.50
C ASP A 91 24.15 6.30 -21.03
N GLU A 92 23.76 7.46 -21.56
CA GLU A 92 23.64 7.71 -23.01
C GLU A 92 24.59 8.80 -23.53
N ALA A 93 25.67 9.13 -22.78
CA ALA A 93 26.62 10.17 -23.19
C ALA A 93 28.09 9.73 -23.24
N SER A 94 28.39 8.43 -23.41
CA SER A 94 29.78 7.96 -23.64
C SER A 94 30.06 7.48 -25.07
N ALA A 95 29.21 7.83 -26.04
CA ALA A 95 29.42 7.51 -27.45
C ALA A 95 29.36 8.75 -28.36
N ALA A 96 30.08 9.82 -28.01
CA ALA A 96 30.53 10.81 -28.98
C ALA A 96 31.58 11.74 -28.36
N SER A 97 32.86 11.46 -28.65
CA SER A 97 33.94 12.40 -29.04
C SER A 97 35.30 11.84 -28.63
#